data_AF-A0A2K5XNN4-F1
#
_entry.id   AF-A0A2K5XNN4-F1
#
_cell.length_a   1.000
_cell.length_b   1.000
_cell.length_c   1.000
_cell.angle_alpha   90.00
_cell.angle_beta   90.00
_cell.angle_gamma   90.00
#
_symmetry.space_group_name_H-M   'P 1'
#
loop_
_entity.id
_entity.type
_entity.pdbx_description
1 polymer ?
#
loop_
_entity_poly.entity_id
_entity_poly.type
_entity_poly.pdbx_seq_one_letter_code
_entity_poly.pdbx_strand_id
1 'polypeptide(L)'
;VFIFPPSEDQVKSGTVSVVCLLNNFYPREASVKWKLDGALQSGNSQESVTEQDSKDNTYSLSSTLTLSSTDYQSHKVYACEVTHQGLSSPVTKSFNRGEC
;
A
#
# COMPACT_ATOMS: atom_id res chain seq x y z
N VAL A 1 -2.56 -7.61 -6.01
CA VAL A 1 -1.95 -6.61 -5.10
C VAL A 1 -0.87 -5.89 -5.86
N PHE A 2 -0.94 -4.57 -5.90
CA PHE A 2 0.02 -3.68 -6.55
C PHE A 2 0.52 -2.66 -5.54
N ILE A 3 1.76 -2.21 -5.69
CA ILE A 3 2.35 -1.13 -4.90
C ILE A 3 2.89 -0.08 -5.87
N PHE A 4 2.60 1.18 -5.59
CA PHE A 4 2.97 2.32 -6.44
C PHE A 4 3.90 3.23 -5.65
N PRO A 5 5.14 3.45 -6.13
CA PRO A 5 6.04 4.43 -5.55
C PRO A 5 5.52 5.87 -5.79
N PRO A 6 5.95 6.85 -4.98
CA PRO A 6 5.62 8.25 -5.23
C PRO A 6 6.29 8.75 -6.52
N SER A 7 5.72 9.78 -7.13
CA SER A 7 6.36 10.45 -8.28
C SER A 7 7.55 11.30 -7.83
N GLU A 8 8.49 11.57 -8.74
CA GLU A 8 9.65 12.42 -8.43
C GLU A 8 9.25 13.82 -7.98
N ASP A 9 8.20 14.40 -8.56
CA ASP A 9 7.71 15.73 -8.20
C ASP A 9 7.12 15.75 -6.79
N GLN A 10 6.48 14.65 -6.38
CA GLN A 10 5.97 14.49 -5.03
C GLN A 10 7.12 14.41 -4.01
N VAL A 11 8.22 13.74 -4.36
CA VAL A 11 9.41 13.69 -3.49
C VAL A 11 10.01 15.09 -3.30
N LYS A 12 9.94 15.96 -4.32
CA LYS A 12 10.43 17.35 -4.24
C LYS A 12 9.50 18.29 -3.47
N SER A 13 8.20 17.99 -3.38
CA SER A 13 7.20 18.87 -2.75
C SER A 13 7.10 18.74 -1.22
N GLY A 14 7.78 17.77 -0.61
CA GLY A 14 7.94 17.64 0.84
C GLY A 14 7.04 16.61 1.51
N THR A 15 5.99 16.14 0.84
CA THR A 15 5.09 15.08 1.35
C THR A 15 4.90 14.01 0.29
N VAL A 16 5.19 12.76 0.65
CA VAL A 16 5.07 11.61 -0.25
C VAL A 16 3.92 10.69 0.11
N SER A 17 3.39 10.01 -0.90
CA SER A 17 2.32 9.03 -0.79
C SER A 17 2.75 7.76 -1.49
N VAL A 18 2.77 6.65 -0.74
CA VAL A 18 2.96 5.31 -1.30
C VAL A 18 1.60 4.63 -1.30
N VAL A 19 1.18 4.06 -2.43
CA VAL A 19 -0.15 3.47 -2.57
C VAL A 19 -0.05 1.96 -2.75
N CYS A 20 -0.81 1.20 -1.97
CA CYS A 20 -1.01 -0.23 -2.15
C CYS A 20 -2.46 -0.48 -2.60
N LEU A 21 -2.63 -1.16 -3.73
CA LEU A 21 -3.92 -1.47 -4.33
C LEU A 21 -4.20 -2.97 -4.30
N LEU A 22 -5.30 -3.33 -3.66
CA LEU A 22 -5.92 -4.65 -3.72
C LEU A 22 -7.09 -4.52 -4.69
N ASN A 23 -7.05 -5.29 -5.77
CA ASN A 23 -8.03 -5.18 -6.84
C ASN A 23 -8.88 -6.45 -6.89
N ASN A 24 -10.20 -6.27 -6.99
CA ASN A 24 -11.21 -7.29 -7.25
C ASN A 24 -11.10 -8.52 -6.33
N PHE A 25 -11.33 -8.33 -5.02
CA PHE A 25 -11.30 -9.38 -4.02
C PHE A 25 -12.67 -9.59 -3.34
N TYR A 26 -12.88 -10.78 -2.77
CA TYR A 26 -14.09 -11.14 -2.02
C TYR A 26 -13.77 -12.23 -0.98
N PRO A 27 -14.26 -12.16 0.28
CA PRO A 27 -15.21 -11.19 0.84
C PRO A 27 -14.55 -9.83 1.17
N ARG A 28 -15.34 -8.87 1.68
CA ARG A 28 -14.94 -7.46 1.89
C ARG A 28 -13.78 -7.29 2.87
N GLU A 29 -13.61 -8.20 3.81
CA GLU A 29 -12.64 -8.11 4.90
C GLU A 29 -11.21 -8.39 4.39
N ALA A 30 -10.42 -7.33 4.24
CA ALA A 30 -8.99 -7.37 3.98
C ALA A 30 -8.26 -6.46 4.97
N SER A 31 -6.97 -6.74 5.22
CA SER A 31 -6.11 -5.90 6.06
C SER A 31 -4.80 -5.62 5.34
N VAL A 32 -4.34 -4.36 5.40
CA VAL A 32 -3.04 -3.94 4.88
C VAL A 32 -2.13 -3.51 6.03
N LYS A 33 -0.89 -3.97 5.99
CA LYS A 33 0.18 -3.54 6.91
C LYS A 33 1.35 -3.00 6.13
N TRP A 34 1.85 -1.84 6.53
CA TRP A 34 3.03 -1.24 5.92
C TRP A 34 4.30 -1.61 6.67
N LYS A 35 5.36 -1.97 5.92
CA LYS A 35 6.70 -2.23 6.46
C LYS A 35 7.71 -1.35 5.72
N LEU A 36 8.48 -0.57 6.47
CA LEU A 36 9.59 0.23 5.96
C LEU A 36 10.90 -0.40 6.45
N ASP A 37 11.76 -0.83 5.54
CA ASP A 37 12.99 -1.58 5.86
C ASP A 37 12.75 -2.77 6.82
N GLY A 38 11.57 -3.41 6.69
CA GLY A 38 11.15 -4.53 7.55
C GLY A 38 10.45 -4.12 8.85
N ALA A 39 10.48 -2.85 9.25
CA ALA A 39 9.81 -2.34 10.43
C ALA A 39 8.34 -1.99 10.18
N LEU A 40 7.44 -2.58 10.99
CA LEU A 40 6.00 -2.35 10.91
C LEU A 40 5.66 -0.89 11.23
N GLN A 41 4.84 -0.28 10.37
CA GLN A 41 4.33 1.08 10.56
C GLN A 41 2.94 1.06 11.20
N SER A 42 2.65 2.08 12.01
CA SER A 42 1.37 2.25 12.67
C SER A 42 0.94 3.72 12.63
N GLY A 43 -0.32 3.97 12.23
CA GLY A 43 -0.97 5.28 12.35
C GLY A 43 -0.71 6.29 11.22
N ASN A 44 0.12 5.97 10.23
CA ASN A 44 0.45 6.85 9.09
C ASN A 44 -0.15 6.41 7.75
N SER A 45 -1.04 5.40 7.76
CA SER A 45 -1.74 4.93 6.58
C SER A 45 -3.25 5.13 6.68
N GLN A 46 -3.86 5.48 5.55
CA GLN A 46 -5.31 5.58 5.40
C GLN A 46 -5.79 4.52 4.39
N GLU A 47 -6.88 3.85 4.70
CA GLU A 47 -7.48 2.84 3.84
C GLU A 47 -8.84 3.32 3.31
N SER A 48 -9.11 3.03 2.04
CA SER A 48 -10.39 3.26 1.40
C SER A 48 -10.80 1.99 0.66
N VAL A 49 -12.03 1.55 0.87
CA VAL A 49 -12.61 0.37 0.23
C VAL A 49 -13.76 0.83 -0.65
N THR A 50 -13.82 0.33 -1.86
CA THR A 50 -14.94 0.62 -2.76
C THR A 50 -16.21 -0.05 -2.25
N GLU A 51 -17.36 0.45 -2.73
CA GLU A 51 -18.57 -0.37 -2.74
C GLU A 51 -18.36 -1.63 -3.59
N GLN A 52 -19.24 -2.62 -3.42
CA GLN A 52 -19.20 -3.83 -4.22
C GLN A 52 -19.43 -3.49 -5.70
N ASP A 53 -18.52 -3.92 -6.57
CA ASP A 53 -18.66 -3.73 -8.01
C ASP A 53 -19.83 -4.59 -8.52
N SER A 54 -20.78 -3.95 -9.20
CA SER A 54 -21.99 -4.62 -9.68
C SER A 54 -21.77 -5.57 -10.85
N LYS A 55 -20.62 -5.52 -11.52
CA LYS A 55 -20.29 -6.35 -12.68
C LYS A 55 -19.68 -7.68 -12.29
N ASP A 56 -18.80 -7.69 -11.29
CA ASP A 56 -18.07 -8.89 -10.86
C ASP A 56 -18.30 -9.29 -9.40
N ASN A 57 -19.10 -8.50 -8.66
CA ASN A 57 -19.43 -8.73 -7.25
C ASN A 57 -18.23 -8.70 -6.29
N THR A 58 -17.15 -8.00 -6.66
CA THR A 58 -15.93 -7.89 -5.85
C THR A 58 -15.76 -6.50 -5.23
N TYR A 59 -14.79 -6.39 -4.31
CA TYR A 59 -14.36 -5.14 -3.70
C TYR A 59 -12.93 -4.80 -4.14
N SER A 60 -12.58 -3.51 -4.06
CA SER A 60 -11.21 -3.04 -4.20
C SER A 60 -10.85 -2.14 -3.01
N LEU A 61 -9.58 -2.17 -2.61
CA LEU A 61 -9.07 -1.45 -1.45
C LEU A 61 -7.78 -0.74 -1.85
N SER A 62 -7.72 0.56 -1.57
CA SER A 62 -6.49 1.34 -1.62
C SER A 62 -6.04 1.69 -0.20
N SER A 63 -4.78 1.39 0.10
CA SER A 63 -4.11 1.86 1.31
C SER A 63 -3.06 2.89 0.89
N THR A 64 -3.09 4.07 1.48
CA THR A 64 -2.15 5.15 1.21
C THR A 64 -1.32 5.41 2.45
N LEU A 65 0.00 5.21 2.35
CA LEU A 65 0.98 5.57 3.37
C LEU A 65 1.50 6.97 3.08
N THR A 66 1.31 7.90 4.01
CA THR A 66 1.80 9.28 3.88
C THR A 66 3.02 9.50 4.76
N LEU A 67 4.09 10.02 4.16
CA LEU A 67 5.37 10.29 4.84
C LEU A 67 5.88 11.68 4.47
N SER A 68 6.74 12.25 5.31
CA SER A 68 7.56 13.39 4.88
C SER A 68 8.58 12.95 3.81
N SER A 69 9.02 13.86 2.95
CA SER A 69 10.09 13.54 1.99
C SER A 69 11.39 13.10 2.69
N THR A 70 11.66 13.60 3.89
CA THR A 70 12.83 13.22 4.70
C THR A 70 12.72 11.79 5.18
N ASP A 71 11.56 11.40 5.73
CA ASP A 71 11.32 10.02 6.16
C ASP A 71 11.30 9.06 4.97
N TYR A 72 10.81 9.51 3.82
CA TYR A 72 10.86 8.72 2.61
C TYR A 72 12.30 8.43 2.16
N GLN A 73 13.16 9.44 2.25
CA GLN A 73 14.56 9.32 1.86
C GLN A 73 15.40 8.55 2.90
N SER A 74 14.93 8.41 4.14
CA SER A 74 15.67 7.66 5.17
C SER A 74 15.54 6.14 5.03
N HIS A 75 14.50 5.65 4.34
CA HIS A 75 14.28 4.21 4.13
C HIS A 75 14.62 3.77 2.70
N LYS A 76 14.91 2.48 2.50
CA LYS A 76 15.23 1.92 1.17
C LYS A 76 14.09 1.06 0.62
N VAL A 77 13.47 0.24 1.45
CA VAL A 77 12.47 -0.75 1.05
C VAL A 77 11.11 -0.37 1.60
N TYR A 78 10.14 -0.29 0.70
CA TYR A 78 8.74 -0.01 1.01
C TYR A 78 7.92 -1.24 0.70
N ALA A 79 7.19 -1.76 1.68
CA ALA A 79 6.38 -2.96 1.49
C ALA A 79 4.97 -2.79 2.07
N CYS A 80 3.97 -3.26 1.33
CA CYS A 80 2.63 -3.52 1.84
C CYS A 80 2.39 -5.03 1.93
N GLU A 81 1.98 -5.48 3.11
CA GLU A 81 1.60 -6.85 3.42
C GLU A 81 0.09 -6.94 3.54
N VAL A 82 -0.52 -7.79 2.71
CA VAL A 82 -1.97 -7.96 2.59
C VAL A 82 -2.38 -9.28 3.21
N THR A 83 -3.37 -9.23 4.10
CA THR A 83 -4.03 -10.41 4.64
C THR A 83 -5.49 -10.41 4.19
N HIS A 84 -5.97 -11.54 3.65
CA HIS A 84 -7.32 -11.72 3.16
C HIS A 84 -7.69 -13.21 3.22
N GLN A 85 -8.97 -13.54 3.45
CA GLN A 85 -9.43 -14.92 3.62
C GLN A 85 -9.18 -15.80 2.38
N GLY A 86 -9.20 -15.22 1.18
CA GLY A 86 -8.93 -15.91 -0.08
C GLY A 86 -7.44 -16.22 -0.31
N LEU A 87 -6.55 -15.75 0.57
CA LEU A 87 -5.12 -16.01 0.49
C LEU A 87 -4.72 -17.08 1.53
N SER A 88 -3.97 -18.09 1.10
CA SER A 88 -3.44 -19.13 2.00
C SER A 88 -2.39 -18.60 2.98
N SER A 89 -1.73 -17.49 2.64
CA SER A 89 -0.76 -16.79 3.47
C SER A 89 -0.74 -15.30 3.11
N PRO A 90 -0.25 -14.41 4.00
CA PRO A 90 -0.11 -13.00 3.68
C PRO A 90 0.72 -12.77 2.41
N VAL A 91 0.28 -11.83 1.57
CA VAL A 91 0.98 -11.47 0.33
C VAL A 91 1.66 -10.13 0.52
N THR A 92 2.97 -10.08 0.31
CA THR A 92 3.77 -8.86 0.42
C THR A 92 4.19 -8.36 -0.95
N LYS A 93 3.97 -7.08 -1.22
CA LYS A 93 4.50 -6.37 -2.39
C LYS A 93 5.40 -5.24 -1.94
N SER A 94 6.54 -5.10 -2.60
CA SER A 94 7.55 -4.11 -2.23
C SER A 94 8.25 -3.51 -3.44
N PHE A 95 8.86 -2.34 -3.25
CA PHE A 95 9.82 -1.75 -4.19
C PHE A 95 11.01 -1.18 -3.41
N ASN A 96 12.14 -1.03 -4.11
CA ASN A 96 13.32 -0.34 -3.61
C ASN A 96 13.30 1.10 -4.11
N ARG A 97 13.47 2.06 -3.20
CA ARG A 97 13.57 3.48 -3.56
C ARG A 97 14.83 3.69 -4.40
N GLY A 98 14.65 4.19 -5.63
CA GLY A 98 15.73 4.47 -6.56
C GLY A 98 16.03 3.36 -7.58
N GLU A 99 15.27 2.26 -7.54
CA GLU A 99 15.31 1.23 -8.59
C GLU A 99 13.97 1.25 -9.36
N CYS A 100 14.07 1.48 -10.67
CA CYS A 100 12.97 1.33 -11.64
C CYS A 100 13.16 0.03 -12.42
#